data_AF-A0A241WB81-F1
#
_entry.id   AF-A0A241WB81-F1
#
_cell.length_a   1.000
_cell.length_b   1.000
_cell.length_c   1.000
_cell.angle_alpha   90.00
_cell.angle_beta   90.00
_cell.angle_gamma   90.00
#
_symmetry.space_group_name_H-M   'P 1'
#
loop_
_entity.id
_entity.type
_entity.pdbx_description
1 polymer ?
#
loop_
_entity_poly.entity_id
_entity_poly.type
_entity_poly.pdbx_seq_one_letter_code
_entity_poly.pdbx_strand_id
1 'polypeptide(L)'
;MQDDISGWSDWNHNFDGIEEISSPSELHGILTGIVCVTTAPTRDEWLQILSTLTVPKVSDEALALLEEEANDVSHALSEDELDYLPMLPDDEHVLSERVQALADWCAGVVLGFGLASGHIRADEQELIESLQDVAAVEFDESDDDEEGEESYQELYEFVRLIPVSLSTGRAKISVADSSLLKHFQSKEKQVKDTSDEPSLVEMYTPDRPS
;
A
#
# COMPACT_ATOMS: atom_id res chain seq x y z
N MET A 1 9.91 -14.09 -13.68
CA MET A 1 11.14 -13.24 -13.72
C MET A 1 11.86 -13.58 -12.43
N GLN A 2 13.17 -13.82 -12.43
CA GLN A 2 13.87 -14.19 -11.20
C GLN A 2 13.77 -13.10 -10.14
N ASP A 3 13.62 -13.47 -8.88
CA ASP A 3 13.44 -12.55 -7.74
C ASP A 3 14.53 -11.47 -7.63
N ASP A 4 15.78 -11.83 -7.94
CA ASP A 4 16.91 -10.88 -7.95
C ASP A 4 16.80 -9.83 -9.08
N ILE A 5 16.03 -10.14 -10.13
CA ILE A 5 15.81 -9.23 -11.27
C ILE A 5 14.56 -8.39 -11.04
N SER A 6 13.52 -8.94 -10.42
CA SER A 6 12.30 -8.19 -10.07
C SER A 6 12.50 -7.24 -8.90
N GLY A 7 13.54 -7.43 -8.09
CA GLY A 7 13.74 -6.70 -6.83
C GLY A 7 13.02 -7.33 -5.65
N TRP A 8 12.35 -8.48 -5.83
CA TRP A 8 11.63 -9.19 -4.78
C TRP A 8 12.52 -9.55 -3.59
N SER A 9 13.74 -10.04 -3.84
CA SER A 9 14.70 -10.40 -2.77
C SER A 9 14.97 -9.22 -1.82
N ASP A 10 15.22 -8.04 -2.37
CA ASP A 10 15.51 -6.83 -1.60
C ASP A 10 14.25 -6.27 -0.94
N TRP A 11 13.12 -6.30 -1.63
CA TRP A 11 11.82 -5.88 -1.12
C TRP A 11 11.39 -6.75 0.08
N ASN A 12 11.40 -8.06 -0.10
CA ASN A 12 11.09 -9.05 0.93
C ASN A 12 12.04 -8.90 2.13
N HIS A 13 13.35 -8.73 1.91
CA HIS A 13 14.30 -8.52 2.99
C HIS A 13 13.97 -7.32 3.90
N ASN A 14 13.44 -6.23 3.33
CA ASN A 14 13.19 -4.99 4.06
C ASN A 14 11.80 -4.94 4.71
N PHE A 15 10.81 -5.67 4.18
CA PHE A 15 9.41 -5.54 4.59
C PHE A 15 8.79 -6.83 5.14
N ASP A 16 9.47 -7.97 5.04
CA ASP A 16 9.02 -9.20 5.69
C ASP A 16 9.00 -9.05 7.22
N GLY A 17 8.00 -9.66 7.85
CA GLY A 17 7.84 -9.68 9.30
C GLY A 17 7.33 -8.38 9.94
N ILE A 18 6.90 -7.38 9.16
CA ILE A 18 6.15 -6.23 9.69
C ILE A 18 4.74 -6.70 10.07
N GLU A 19 4.40 -6.70 11.36
CA GLU A 19 3.15 -7.31 11.87
C GLU A 19 1.87 -6.61 11.40
N GLU A 20 1.93 -5.33 11.05
CA GLU A 20 0.79 -4.52 10.63
C GLU A 20 0.42 -4.66 9.14
N ILE A 21 1.23 -5.40 8.39
CA ILE A 21 0.93 -5.83 7.02
C ILE A 21 1.01 -7.35 6.93
N SER A 22 0.24 -7.94 6.03
CA SER A 22 0.12 -9.38 5.85
C SER A 22 1.34 -9.95 5.13
N SER A 23 1.89 -9.21 4.17
CA SER A 23 3.09 -9.58 3.41
C SER A 23 3.75 -8.37 2.73
N PRO A 24 5.00 -8.51 2.25
CA PRO A 24 5.63 -7.51 1.39
C PRO A 24 4.83 -7.21 0.11
N SER A 25 4.13 -8.21 -0.43
CA SER A 25 3.23 -8.04 -1.58
C SER A 25 2.03 -7.14 -1.26
N GLU A 26 1.44 -7.24 -0.06
CA GLU A 26 0.40 -6.30 0.37
C GLU A 26 0.91 -4.86 0.38
N LEU A 27 2.10 -4.60 0.94
CA LEU A 27 2.66 -3.25 0.98
C LEU A 27 2.88 -2.68 -0.42
N HIS A 28 3.38 -3.50 -1.35
CA HIS A 28 3.51 -3.09 -2.74
C HIS A 28 2.14 -2.81 -3.37
N GLY A 29 1.12 -3.63 -3.08
CA GLY A 29 -0.25 -3.37 -3.49
C GLY A 29 -0.77 -2.02 -2.98
N ILE A 30 -0.56 -1.72 -1.70
CA ILE A 30 -0.93 -0.42 -1.09
C ILE A 30 -0.25 0.74 -1.84
N LEU A 31 1.05 0.61 -2.09
CA LEU A 31 1.81 1.58 -2.87
C LEU A 31 1.21 1.79 -4.25
N THR A 32 0.95 0.71 -5.00
CA THR A 32 0.35 0.77 -6.33
C THR A 32 -1.01 1.46 -6.30
N GLY A 33 -1.89 1.08 -5.37
CA GLY A 33 -3.23 1.66 -5.23
C GLY A 33 -3.19 3.16 -4.92
N ILE A 34 -2.24 3.61 -4.09
CA ILE A 34 -2.01 5.04 -3.82
C ILE A 34 -1.57 5.75 -5.10
N VAL A 35 -0.56 5.22 -5.80
CA VAL A 35 -0.01 5.80 -7.03
C VAL A 35 -1.02 5.80 -8.18
N CYS A 36 -2.00 4.88 -8.19
CA CYS A 36 -3.13 4.96 -9.12
C CYS A 36 -3.88 6.29 -8.99
N VAL A 37 -3.89 6.95 -7.83
CA VAL A 37 -4.68 8.16 -7.55
C VAL A 37 -3.83 9.42 -7.37
N THR A 38 -2.63 9.28 -6.80
CA THR A 38 -1.76 10.41 -6.44
C THR A 38 -0.52 10.49 -7.33
N THR A 39 0.20 11.61 -7.26
CA THR A 39 1.64 11.60 -7.61
C THR A 39 2.39 10.66 -6.66
N ALA A 40 3.54 10.13 -7.09
CA ALA A 40 4.40 9.30 -6.25
C ALA A 40 4.66 9.97 -4.87
N PRO A 41 4.42 9.28 -3.74
CA PRO A 41 4.72 9.83 -2.42
C PRO A 41 6.22 10.07 -2.23
N THR A 42 6.55 11.20 -1.62
CA THR A 42 7.91 11.51 -1.17
C THR A 42 8.28 10.73 0.08
N ARG A 43 9.57 10.69 0.43
CA ARG A 43 10.08 10.13 1.69
C ARG A 43 9.27 10.54 2.94
N ASP A 44 9.00 11.83 3.09
CA ASP A 44 8.29 12.36 4.27
C ASP A 44 6.80 11.99 4.28
N GLU A 45 6.20 11.82 3.09
CA GLU A 45 4.83 11.33 2.97
C GLU A 45 4.76 9.84 3.28
N TRP A 46 5.74 9.04 2.87
CA TRP A 46 5.85 7.63 3.24
C TRP A 46 5.92 7.42 4.75
N LEU A 47 6.69 8.24 5.47
CA LEU A 47 6.70 8.20 6.95
C LEU A 47 5.30 8.37 7.55
N GLN A 48 4.50 9.28 6.98
CA GLN A 48 3.15 9.54 7.45
C GLN A 48 2.17 8.44 7.02
N ILE A 49 2.32 7.90 5.81
CA ILE A 49 1.51 6.79 5.29
C ILE A 49 1.75 5.54 6.16
N LEU A 50 3.01 5.15 6.39
CA LEU A 50 3.34 4.01 7.26
C LEU A 50 2.81 4.22 8.68
N SER A 51 2.93 5.43 9.24
CA SER A 51 2.32 5.74 10.53
C SER A 51 0.79 5.64 10.54
N THR A 52 0.13 5.91 9.41
CA THR A 52 -1.33 5.77 9.25
C THR A 52 -1.74 4.31 9.19
N LEU A 53 -0.91 3.47 8.55
CA LEU A 53 -1.02 2.01 8.54
C LEU A 53 -0.55 1.37 9.84
N THR A 54 -0.20 2.17 10.85
CA THR A 54 0.36 1.72 12.14
C THR A 54 1.67 0.94 12.05
N VAL A 55 2.30 0.90 10.88
CA VAL A 55 3.61 0.29 10.65
C VAL A 55 4.68 1.05 11.46
N PRO A 56 5.52 0.36 12.25
CA PRO A 56 6.64 0.94 12.95
C PRO A 56 7.60 1.66 12.01
N LYS A 57 8.44 2.54 12.58
CA LYS A 57 9.46 3.23 11.78
C LYS A 57 10.42 2.19 11.17
N VAL A 58 10.47 2.14 9.85
CA VAL A 58 11.40 1.33 9.07
C VAL A 58 12.79 1.98 8.98
N SER A 59 13.78 1.24 8.50
CA SER A 59 15.14 1.75 8.28
C SER A 59 15.17 2.86 7.23
N ASP A 60 16.24 3.65 7.21
CA ASP A 60 16.36 4.73 6.23
C ASP A 60 16.52 4.17 4.80
N GLU A 61 17.12 2.98 4.69
CA GLU A 61 17.27 2.19 3.47
C GLU A 61 15.92 1.67 2.96
N ALA A 62 15.10 1.04 3.80
CA ALA A 62 13.77 0.57 3.42
C ALA A 62 12.87 1.72 2.97
N LEU A 63 12.97 2.86 3.65
CA LEU A 63 12.21 4.06 3.26
C LEU A 63 12.67 4.64 1.90
N ALA A 64 13.95 4.53 1.57
CA ALA A 64 14.46 4.93 0.25
C ALA A 64 13.95 3.97 -0.83
N LEU A 65 13.92 2.67 -0.56
CA LEU A 65 13.37 1.66 -1.46
C LEU A 65 11.88 1.89 -1.75
N LEU A 66 11.08 2.22 -0.74
CA LEU A 66 9.66 2.60 -0.92
C LEU A 66 9.47 3.85 -1.80
N GLU A 67 10.33 4.85 -1.64
CA GLU A 67 10.28 6.07 -2.44
C GLU A 67 10.67 5.80 -3.89
N GLU A 68 11.73 5.03 -4.12
CA GLU A 68 12.17 4.62 -5.47
C GLU A 68 11.09 3.80 -6.18
N GLU A 69 10.57 2.75 -5.54
CA GLU A 69 9.53 1.90 -6.09
C GLU A 69 8.26 2.69 -6.43
N ALA A 70 7.88 3.67 -5.59
CA ALA A 70 6.72 4.51 -5.88
C ALA A 70 6.90 5.37 -7.13
N ASN A 71 8.12 5.83 -7.41
CA ASN A 71 8.45 6.56 -8.63
C ASN A 71 8.44 5.63 -9.84
N ASP A 72 9.00 4.43 -9.72
CA ASP A 72 9.05 3.44 -10.80
C ASP A 72 7.64 2.97 -11.18
N VAL A 73 6.80 2.62 -10.19
CA VAL A 73 5.38 2.31 -10.42
C VAL A 73 4.65 3.50 -11.04
N SER A 74 4.91 4.73 -10.57
CA SER A 74 4.29 5.91 -11.17
C SER A 74 4.68 6.09 -12.64
N HIS A 75 5.91 5.71 -13.00
CA HIS A 75 6.37 5.76 -14.38
C HIS A 75 5.71 4.66 -15.21
N ALA A 76 5.80 3.39 -14.79
CA ALA A 76 5.23 2.24 -15.49
C ALA A 76 3.72 2.38 -15.73
N LEU A 77 2.97 2.89 -14.75
CA LEU A 77 1.52 3.13 -14.89
C LEU A 77 1.16 4.30 -15.82
N SER A 78 2.15 5.07 -16.29
CA SER A 78 1.97 6.20 -17.22
C SER A 78 2.43 5.88 -18.64
N GLU A 79 3.14 4.78 -18.85
CA GLU A 79 3.64 4.37 -20.16
C GLU A 79 2.59 3.56 -20.94
N ASP A 80 2.63 3.68 -22.27
CA ASP A 80 1.76 2.92 -23.16
C ASP A 80 2.23 1.46 -23.36
N GLU A 81 3.38 1.09 -22.77
CA GLU A 81 4.05 -0.21 -22.99
C GLU A 81 3.44 -1.37 -22.17
N LEU A 82 2.56 -1.07 -21.20
CA LEU A 82 1.86 -2.06 -20.34
C LEU A 82 2.83 -3.03 -19.64
N ASP A 83 3.99 -2.51 -19.22
CA ASP A 83 5.13 -3.23 -18.66
C ASP A 83 5.11 -3.30 -17.12
N TYR A 84 4.11 -2.70 -16.47
CA TYR A 84 3.92 -2.80 -15.02
C TYR A 84 3.87 -4.26 -14.56
N LEU A 85 4.64 -4.55 -13.50
CA LEU A 85 4.71 -5.84 -12.82
C LEU A 85 4.44 -5.64 -11.31
N PRO A 86 3.57 -6.44 -10.70
CA PRO A 86 3.43 -6.43 -9.24
C PRO A 86 4.63 -7.14 -8.58
N MET A 87 5.05 -6.62 -7.43
CA MET A 87 6.10 -7.21 -6.58
C MET A 87 5.57 -8.48 -5.89
N LEU A 88 5.85 -9.63 -6.50
CA LEU A 88 5.42 -10.97 -6.09
C LEU A 88 6.61 -11.94 -6.14
N PRO A 89 6.56 -13.07 -5.39
CA PRO A 89 7.54 -14.14 -5.52
C PRO A 89 7.52 -14.76 -6.93
N ASP A 90 8.70 -15.16 -7.42
CA ASP A 90 8.86 -15.80 -8.73
C ASP A 90 8.43 -17.28 -8.78
N ASP A 91 8.64 -17.91 -9.94
CA ASP A 91 8.26 -19.29 -10.22
C ASP A 91 9.09 -20.36 -9.48
N GLU A 92 10.15 -19.98 -8.75
CA GLU A 92 10.90 -20.89 -7.87
C GLU A 92 10.20 -21.14 -6.51
N HIS A 93 9.25 -20.27 -6.14
CA HIS A 93 8.37 -20.45 -4.98
C HIS A 93 7.27 -21.49 -5.26
N VAL A 94 6.64 -22.04 -4.21
CA VAL A 94 5.50 -22.96 -4.39
C VAL A 94 4.23 -22.18 -4.78
N LEU A 95 3.32 -22.81 -5.54
CA LEU A 95 2.13 -22.15 -6.07
C LEU A 95 1.26 -21.51 -4.97
N SER A 96 1.11 -22.18 -3.83
CA SER A 96 0.35 -21.67 -2.68
C SER A 96 0.90 -20.35 -2.14
N GLU A 97 2.22 -20.18 -2.07
CA GLU A 97 2.86 -18.94 -1.63
C GLU A 97 2.60 -17.81 -2.63
N ARG A 98 2.66 -18.09 -3.94
CA ARG A 98 2.39 -17.10 -4.99
C ARG A 98 0.92 -16.69 -5.05
N VAL A 99 0.00 -17.63 -4.88
CA VAL A 99 -1.45 -17.35 -4.80
C VAL A 99 -1.76 -16.46 -3.61
N GLN A 100 -1.19 -16.76 -2.43
CA GLN A 100 -1.36 -15.92 -1.24
C GLN A 100 -0.77 -14.52 -1.46
N ALA A 101 0.43 -14.41 -2.03
CA ALA A 101 1.06 -13.13 -2.33
C ALA A 101 0.24 -12.28 -3.31
N LEU A 102 -0.37 -12.89 -4.33
CA LEU A 102 -1.27 -12.21 -5.27
C LEU A 102 -2.55 -11.74 -4.58
N ALA A 103 -3.15 -12.56 -3.71
CA ALA A 103 -4.33 -12.19 -2.94
C ALA A 103 -4.04 -10.99 -2.01
N ASP A 104 -2.92 -11.04 -1.29
CA ASP A 104 -2.44 -9.96 -0.42
C ASP A 104 -2.16 -8.68 -1.22
N TRP A 105 -1.51 -8.79 -2.38
CA TRP A 105 -1.26 -7.66 -3.26
C TRP A 105 -2.57 -7.02 -3.72
N CYS A 106 -3.57 -7.82 -4.14
CA CYS A 106 -4.89 -7.32 -4.51
C CYS A 106 -5.59 -6.58 -3.36
N ALA A 107 -5.56 -7.15 -2.15
CA ALA A 107 -6.08 -6.51 -0.95
C ALA A 107 -5.40 -5.16 -0.70
N GLY A 108 -4.06 -5.13 -0.84
CA GLY A 108 -3.25 -3.93 -0.75
C GLY A 108 -3.66 -2.87 -1.76
N VAL A 109 -3.86 -3.22 -3.04
CA VAL A 109 -4.28 -2.26 -4.08
C VAL A 109 -5.62 -1.62 -3.71
N VAL A 110 -6.61 -2.42 -3.30
CA VAL A 110 -7.93 -1.90 -2.91
C VAL A 110 -7.80 -0.97 -1.70
N LEU A 111 -7.01 -1.34 -0.69
CA LEU A 111 -6.76 -0.52 0.48
C LEU A 111 -6.08 0.80 0.11
N GLY A 112 -4.97 0.75 -0.61
CA GLY A 112 -4.21 1.92 -1.04
C GLY A 112 -5.03 2.89 -1.89
N PHE A 113 -5.79 2.36 -2.84
CA PHE A 113 -6.70 3.15 -3.68
C PHE A 113 -7.76 3.86 -2.84
N GLY A 114 -8.38 3.15 -1.90
CA GLY A 114 -9.37 3.72 -0.98
C GLY A 114 -8.77 4.81 -0.09
N LEU A 115 -7.62 4.54 0.52
CA LEU A 115 -6.93 5.49 1.40
C LEU A 115 -6.54 6.79 0.67
N ALA A 116 -6.16 6.70 -0.60
CA ALA A 116 -5.84 7.85 -1.44
C ALA A 116 -7.07 8.66 -1.92
N SER A 117 -8.27 8.37 -1.42
CA SER A 117 -9.53 8.94 -1.93
C SER A 117 -9.80 8.60 -3.41
N GLY A 118 -9.42 7.40 -3.84
CA GLY A 118 -9.74 6.90 -5.17
C GLY A 118 -11.24 6.85 -5.41
N HIS A 119 -11.73 7.67 -6.35
CA HIS A 119 -13.13 7.64 -6.77
C HIS A 119 -13.27 6.63 -7.90
N ILE A 120 -14.10 5.60 -7.69
CA ILE A 120 -14.40 4.58 -8.69
C ILE A 120 -15.26 5.21 -9.80
N ARG A 121 -14.74 5.20 -11.04
CA ARG A 121 -15.47 5.61 -12.25
C ARG A 121 -16.43 4.49 -12.65
N ALA A 122 -17.44 4.83 -13.47
CA ALA A 122 -18.51 3.89 -13.81
C ALA A 122 -18.01 2.61 -14.50
N ASP A 123 -16.90 2.69 -15.23
CA ASP A 123 -16.23 1.60 -15.95
C ASP A 123 -15.18 0.86 -15.12
N GLU A 124 -14.93 1.27 -13.88
CA GLU A 124 -13.91 0.67 -13.00
C GLU A 124 -14.50 -0.22 -11.90
N GLN A 125 -15.84 -0.22 -11.74
CA GLN A 125 -16.49 -0.97 -10.67
C GLN A 125 -16.16 -2.46 -10.75
N GLU A 126 -16.28 -3.06 -11.94
CA GLU A 126 -15.96 -4.48 -12.16
C GLU A 126 -14.48 -4.78 -11.89
N LEU A 127 -13.58 -3.82 -12.11
CA LEU A 127 -12.14 -4.00 -11.84
C LEU A 127 -11.85 -4.06 -10.34
N ILE A 128 -12.48 -3.17 -9.55
CA ILE A 128 -12.33 -3.18 -8.09
C ILE A 128 -12.98 -4.43 -7.50
N GLU A 129 -14.16 -4.83 -7.98
CA GLU A 129 -14.81 -6.08 -7.57
C GLU A 129 -13.93 -7.29 -7.88
N SER A 130 -13.29 -7.32 -9.07
CA SER A 130 -12.38 -8.41 -9.42
C SER A 130 -11.15 -8.48 -8.51
N LEU A 131 -10.54 -7.34 -8.14
CA LEU A 131 -9.45 -7.32 -7.15
C LEU A 131 -9.91 -7.84 -5.79
N GLN A 132 -11.14 -7.51 -5.36
CA GLN A 132 -11.70 -8.00 -4.10
C GLN A 132 -11.97 -9.51 -4.14
N ASP A 133 -12.45 -10.03 -5.27
CA ASP A 133 -12.66 -11.46 -5.46
C ASP A 133 -11.32 -12.21 -5.39
N VAL A 134 -10.26 -11.70 -6.02
CA VAL A 134 -8.91 -12.30 -5.96
C VAL A 134 -8.31 -12.19 -4.56
N ALA A 135 -8.52 -11.07 -3.87
CA ALA A 135 -8.09 -10.90 -2.48
C ALA A 135 -8.74 -11.88 -1.50
N ALA A 136 -9.87 -12.49 -1.89
CA ALA A 136 -10.60 -13.47 -1.10
C ALA A 136 -10.33 -14.93 -1.53
N VAL A 137 -9.41 -15.16 -2.48
CA VAL A 137 -9.05 -16.51 -2.93
C VAL A 137 -8.36 -17.26 -1.79
N GLU A 138 -8.83 -18.48 -1.54
CA GLU A 138 -8.18 -19.46 -0.66
C GLU A 138 -7.60 -20.58 -1.53
N PHE A 139 -6.35 -20.96 -1.29
CA PHE A 139 -5.69 -22.03 -2.02
C PHE A 139 -6.12 -23.42 -1.50
N ASP A 140 -6.50 -24.33 -2.41
CA ASP A 140 -6.69 -25.75 -2.09
C ASP A 140 -5.47 -26.57 -2.54
N GLU A 141 -5.01 -27.52 -1.73
CA GLU A 141 -3.90 -28.41 -2.10
C GLU A 141 -4.20 -29.23 -3.38
N SER A 142 -5.48 -29.41 -3.74
CA SER A 142 -5.84 -30.05 -5.01
C SER A 142 -5.48 -29.23 -6.24
N ASP A 143 -5.23 -27.93 -6.08
CA ASP A 143 -4.90 -27.00 -7.15
C ASP A 143 -3.37 -26.93 -7.38
N ASP A 144 -2.56 -27.67 -6.62
CA ASP A 144 -1.10 -27.77 -6.80
C ASP A 144 -0.76 -28.73 -7.96
N ASP A 145 -1.20 -28.36 -9.16
CA ASP A 145 -0.94 -29.07 -10.41
C ASP A 145 -0.73 -28.11 -11.61
N GLU A 146 -0.55 -28.68 -12.81
CA GLU A 146 -0.29 -27.90 -14.04
C GLU A 146 -1.49 -27.00 -14.43
N GLU A 147 -2.73 -27.39 -14.11
CA GLU A 147 -3.93 -26.59 -14.39
C GLU A 147 -4.03 -25.41 -13.42
N GLY A 148 -3.67 -25.60 -12.15
CA GLY A 148 -3.54 -24.52 -11.18
C GLY A 148 -2.46 -23.50 -11.54
N GLU A 149 -1.31 -23.96 -12.04
CA GLU A 149 -0.24 -23.08 -12.55
C GLU A 149 -0.71 -22.22 -13.72
N GLU A 150 -1.38 -22.82 -14.72
CA GLU A 150 -1.96 -22.10 -15.85
C GLU A 150 -3.00 -21.06 -15.37
N SER A 151 -3.89 -21.48 -14.46
CA SER A 151 -4.92 -20.61 -13.88
C SER A 151 -4.33 -19.42 -13.12
N TYR A 152 -3.26 -19.64 -12.35
CA TYR A 152 -2.54 -18.57 -11.66
C TYR A 152 -1.93 -17.57 -12.65
N GLN A 153 -1.31 -18.04 -13.73
CA GLN A 153 -0.72 -17.15 -14.74
C GLN A 153 -1.78 -16.29 -15.43
N GLU A 154 -2.93 -16.87 -15.79
CA GLU A 154 -4.05 -16.12 -16.35
C GLU A 154 -4.57 -15.05 -15.37
N LEU A 155 -4.72 -15.43 -14.10
CA LEU A 155 -5.19 -14.52 -13.06
C LEU A 155 -4.21 -13.38 -12.81
N TYR A 156 -2.92 -13.70 -12.70
CA TYR A 156 -1.84 -12.74 -12.56
C TYR A 156 -1.82 -11.73 -13.71
N GLU A 157 -1.90 -12.20 -14.96
CA GLU A 157 -1.89 -11.34 -16.15
C GLU A 157 -3.12 -10.42 -16.21
N PHE A 158 -4.28 -10.92 -15.84
CA PHE A 158 -5.49 -10.10 -15.76
C PHE A 158 -5.35 -9.02 -14.67
N VAL A 159 -4.94 -9.42 -13.47
CA VAL A 159 -4.85 -8.55 -12.29
C VAL A 159 -3.81 -7.46 -12.47
N ARG A 160 -2.63 -7.75 -13.03
CA ARG A 160 -1.57 -6.74 -13.21
C ARG A 160 -1.96 -5.59 -14.13
N LEU A 161 -2.94 -5.80 -15.02
CA LEU A 161 -3.44 -4.74 -15.92
C LEU A 161 -4.46 -3.81 -15.24
N ILE A 162 -5.02 -4.21 -14.10
CA ILE A 162 -6.04 -3.41 -13.39
C ILE A 162 -5.47 -2.06 -12.94
N PRO A 163 -4.31 -1.96 -12.24
CA PRO A 163 -3.73 -0.67 -11.88
C PRO A 163 -3.49 0.27 -13.06
N VAL A 164 -3.08 -0.27 -14.20
CA VAL A 164 -2.86 0.51 -15.43
C VAL A 164 -4.18 1.13 -15.87
N SER A 165 -5.27 0.33 -15.88
CA SER A 165 -6.61 0.81 -16.21
C SER A 165 -7.11 1.87 -15.21
N LEU A 166 -6.95 1.61 -13.90
CA LEU A 166 -7.33 2.55 -12.83
C LEU A 166 -6.56 3.88 -12.91
N SER A 167 -5.30 3.84 -13.35
CA SER A 167 -4.42 5.00 -13.53
C SER A 167 -4.76 5.79 -14.80
N THR A 168 -5.13 5.09 -15.89
CA THR A 168 -5.29 5.68 -17.22
C THR A 168 -6.38 6.75 -17.24
N GLY A 169 -6.01 7.94 -17.75
CA GLY A 169 -6.93 9.08 -17.86
C GLY A 169 -7.36 9.71 -16.52
N ARG A 170 -6.80 9.25 -15.39
CA ARG A 170 -7.07 9.82 -14.07
C ARG A 170 -6.12 10.98 -13.80
N ALA A 171 -6.68 12.15 -13.50
CA ALA A 171 -5.89 13.28 -13.02
C ALA A 171 -5.33 12.95 -11.62
N LYS A 172 -4.00 12.89 -11.51
CA LYS A 172 -3.32 12.64 -10.24
C LYS A 172 -3.41 13.86 -9.32
N ILE A 173 -3.63 13.63 -8.03
CA ILE A 173 -3.59 14.66 -6.98
C ILE A 173 -2.29 14.55 -6.16
N SER A 174 -1.93 15.57 -5.38
CA SER A 174 -0.85 15.42 -4.41
C SER A 174 -1.29 14.51 -3.26
N VAL A 175 -0.36 13.79 -2.63
CA VAL A 175 -0.68 12.96 -1.46
C VAL A 175 -1.27 13.81 -0.33
N ALA A 176 -0.78 15.05 -0.15
CA ALA A 176 -1.31 16.02 0.79
C ALA A 176 -2.79 16.38 0.57
N ASP A 177 -3.29 16.33 -0.67
CA ASP A 177 -4.70 16.62 -1.01
C ASP A 177 -5.62 15.41 -0.81
N SER A 178 -5.05 14.20 -0.68
CA SER A 178 -5.79 12.95 -0.45
C SER A 178 -6.32 12.82 0.98
N SER A 179 -7.10 11.77 1.28
CA SER A 179 -7.51 11.45 2.65
C SER A 179 -6.40 10.87 3.52
N LEU A 180 -5.31 10.36 2.93
CA LEU A 180 -4.20 9.71 3.65
C LEU A 180 -3.68 10.60 4.80
N LEU A 181 -3.41 11.87 4.52
CA LEU A 181 -2.71 12.77 5.45
C LEU A 181 -3.64 13.72 6.21
N LYS A 182 -4.93 13.80 5.85
CA LYS A 182 -5.89 14.69 6.52
C LYS A 182 -6.10 14.33 7.99
N HIS A 183 -6.10 13.04 8.30
CA HIS A 183 -6.22 12.55 9.68
C HIS A 183 -4.94 12.77 10.48
N PHE A 184 -3.77 12.61 9.87
CA PHE A 184 -2.48 12.86 10.49
C PHE A 184 -2.31 14.33 10.89
N GLN A 185 -2.57 15.26 9.97
CA GLN A 185 -2.51 16.71 10.23
C GLN A 185 -3.51 17.16 11.30
N SER A 186 -4.68 16.51 11.38
CA SER A 186 -5.68 16.79 12.40
C SER A 186 -5.22 16.33 13.79
N LYS A 187 -4.56 15.17 13.87
CA LYS A 187 -4.02 14.59 15.11
C LYS A 187 -2.80 15.38 15.62
N GLU A 188 -1.88 15.76 14.73
CA GLU A 188 -0.75 16.63 15.09
C GLU A 188 -1.19 18.00 15.59
N LYS A 189 -2.19 18.63 14.95
CA LYS A 189 -2.75 19.90 15.44
C LYS A 189 -3.32 19.78 16.85
N GLN A 190 -4.05 18.70 17.15
CA GLN A 190 -4.58 18.46 18.50
C GLN A 190 -3.48 18.23 19.55
N VAL A 191 -2.41 17.50 19.19
CA VAL A 191 -1.26 17.26 20.08
C VAL A 191 -0.49 18.56 20.34
N LYS A 192 -0.37 19.41 19.33
CA LYS A 192 0.32 20.71 19.45
C LYS A 192 -0.48 21.70 20.32
N ASP A 193 -1.78 21.81 20.10
CA ASP A 193 -2.67 22.67 20.92
C ASP A 193 -2.72 22.25 22.40
N THR A 194 -2.64 20.94 22.69
CA THR A 194 -2.59 20.44 24.08
C THR A 194 -1.23 20.62 24.74
N SER A 195 -0.15 20.74 23.97
CA SER A 195 1.20 20.99 24.49
C SER A 195 1.50 22.47 24.77
N ASP A 196 0.76 23.39 24.13
CA ASP A 196 0.91 24.84 24.28
C ASP A 196 -0.05 25.45 25.33
N GLU A 197 -0.93 24.67 25.97
CA GLU A 197 -1.73 25.14 27.10
C GLU A 197 -0.87 25.23 28.39
N PRO A 198 -0.65 26.44 28.97
CA PRO A 198 0.03 26.54 30.24
C PRO A 198 -0.84 25.93 31.34
N SER A 199 -0.30 24.91 32.01
CA SER A 199 -0.92 24.29 33.19
C SER A 199 -1.11 25.35 34.30
N LEU A 200 -2.30 25.94 34.36
CA LEU A 200 -2.73 26.78 35.49
C LEU A 200 -3.10 25.87 36.65
N VAL A 201 -2.09 25.50 37.45
CA VAL A 201 -2.30 24.87 38.75
C VAL A 201 -2.78 25.95 39.73
N GLU A 202 -4.10 26.09 39.88
CA GLU A 202 -4.67 26.90 40.95
C GLU A 202 -4.33 26.27 42.32
N MET A 203 -3.31 26.81 42.99
CA MET A 203 -2.99 26.46 44.37
C MET A 203 -4.08 26.98 45.30
N TYR A 204 -4.96 26.09 45.74
CA TYR A 204 -5.94 26.37 46.79
C TYR A 204 -5.24 26.41 48.15
N THR A 205 -5.06 27.61 48.72
CA THR A 205 -4.63 27.77 50.13
C THR A 205 -5.85 28.03 51.01
N PRO A 206 -6.27 27.08 51.86
CA PRO A 206 -7.36 27.31 52.81
C PRO A 206 -6.86 28.10 54.03
N ASP A 207 -7.70 29.03 54.46
CA ASP A 207 -7.49 30.10 55.44
C ASP A 207 -6.77 29.73 56.75
N ARG A 208 -5.96 30.69 57.23
CA ARG A 208 -5.37 30.74 58.57
C ARG A 208 -6.19 31.70 59.44
N PRO A 209 -6.88 31.25 60.50
CA PRO A 209 -7.48 32.18 61.46
C PRO A 209 -6.45 32.67 62.47
N SER A 210 -6.64 33.92 62.91
CA SER A 210 -5.90 34.68 63.92
C SER A 210 -6.08 34.13 65.33
#